data_AF-A0A949BHH4-F1
#
_entry.id   AF-A0A949BHH4-F1
#
_cell.length_a   1.000
_cell.length_b   1.000
_cell.length_c   1.000
_cell.angle_alpha   90.00
_cell.angle_beta   90.00
_cell.angle_gamma   90.00
#
_symmetry.space_group_name_H-M   'P 1'
#
loop_
_entity.id
_entity.type
_entity.pdbx_description
1 polymer ?
#
loop_
_entity_poly.entity_id
_entity_poly.type
_entity_poly.pdbx_seq_one_letter_code
_entity_poly.pdbx_strand_id
1 'polypeptide(L)'
;MDISILRHSCSHIMAQAVKELYPDVKVAIGPSIEDGFYYDFDKKEPFTPEDLEKIEEKMRQIIKKNLDFKRELWDKPKAIEFFKKSGETYKLALIDGITDEQVSIYQTGNAFTDLCKGPHVRATGEIAAFKLLSIAGAYWRGDEHNPMLQRIYGTCFDSKDALKDYLRKREEAQKRDHRKLGVELGLFEMSPEMGAGLVLYHPKGALVRTIIEDYEKREHRKRGYQMVIGPHIMKSDIWVRSGHYDYYKENMYIFTIDNQEYAVKPMNCPGHILVYKSRIRSYKELPLRFFELGTVYRQEKSGVLHGLLRVRGFTQDDAHLFCTEDNLKSEIKGIIDFVIDTMKAFGFEEWEIELSTRPQKSIGTDIDWERATAALTDSLKEKGLAFDINEGDGAFYGPKIDIKLKDALGRSWQCATIQCDFALPERFDLAFVAADGAHRRPIMLHRVLLGSLERFMGALIEHYAGAFPVWLSPVQAQIIPVTDNQHEYAQKMKEALEKEDIRAEADLRGEKVGYKIREAVMQKVPYLIVVGEKEVTENALSVRYERGPDKGKVSSGVSLTEFINTIKKQIMERK
;
A
#
# COMPACT_ATOMS: atom_id res chain seq x y z
N MET A 1 -28.56 -14.17 -2.50
CA MET A 1 -28.72 -13.11 -3.51
C MET A 1 -27.34 -12.56 -3.77
N ASP A 2 -26.96 -12.34 -5.03
CA ASP A 2 -25.67 -11.71 -5.33
C ASP A 2 -25.68 -10.26 -4.81
N ILE A 3 -24.74 -9.94 -3.92
CA ILE A 3 -24.63 -8.63 -3.27
C ILE A 3 -24.35 -7.52 -4.28
N SER A 4 -23.73 -7.84 -5.42
CA SER A 4 -23.48 -6.89 -6.49
C SER A 4 -24.80 -6.32 -7.06
N ILE A 5 -25.81 -7.18 -7.24
CA ILE A 5 -27.16 -6.84 -7.70
C ILE A 5 -27.86 -5.92 -6.70
N LEU A 6 -27.74 -6.23 -5.41
CA LEU A 6 -28.30 -5.43 -4.33
C LEU A 6 -27.69 -4.02 -4.32
N ARG A 7 -26.36 -3.92 -4.41
CA ARG A 7 -25.63 -2.65 -4.45
C ARG A 7 -25.94 -1.84 -5.70
N HIS A 8 -26.04 -2.49 -6.86
CA HIS A 8 -26.41 -1.83 -8.10
C HIS A 8 -27.85 -1.29 -8.05
N SER A 9 -28.77 -2.04 -7.44
CA SER A 9 -30.13 -1.55 -7.19
C SER A 9 -30.15 -0.37 -6.21
N CYS A 10 -29.29 -0.40 -5.20
CA CYS A 10 -29.14 0.72 -4.27
C CYS A 10 -28.62 1.99 -4.95
N SER A 11 -27.72 1.87 -5.93
CA SER A 11 -27.23 3.02 -6.71
C SER A 11 -28.36 3.68 -7.51
N HIS A 12 -29.27 2.91 -8.08
CA HIS A 12 -30.46 3.44 -8.77
C HIS A 12 -31.42 4.16 -7.82
N ILE A 13 -31.65 3.62 -6.63
CA ILE A 13 -32.46 4.31 -5.60
C ILE A 13 -31.81 5.64 -5.20
N MET A 14 -30.48 5.67 -5.08
CA MET A 14 -29.75 6.92 -4.82
C MET A 14 -29.94 7.93 -5.95
N ALA A 15 -29.81 7.50 -7.22
CA ALA A 15 -30.04 8.37 -8.37
C ALA A 15 -31.48 8.92 -8.42
N GLN A 16 -32.48 8.08 -8.16
CA GLN A 16 -33.86 8.51 -8.02
C GLN A 16 -34.02 9.53 -6.89
N ALA A 17 -33.45 9.26 -5.71
CA ALA A 17 -33.52 10.17 -4.57
C ALA A 17 -32.91 11.54 -4.89
N VAL A 18 -31.76 11.56 -5.57
CA VAL A 18 -31.12 12.79 -6.04
C VAL A 18 -32.01 13.52 -7.04
N LYS A 19 -32.62 12.84 -8.02
CA LYS A 19 -33.53 13.48 -8.99
C LYS A 19 -34.81 14.01 -8.36
N GLU A 20 -35.35 13.34 -7.35
CA GLU A 20 -36.54 13.83 -6.63
C GLU A 20 -36.22 15.05 -5.74
N LEU A 21 -35.00 15.16 -5.20
CA LEU A 21 -34.57 16.31 -4.39
C LEU A 21 -34.04 17.48 -5.23
N TYR A 22 -33.37 17.16 -6.33
CA TYR A 22 -32.66 18.10 -7.21
C TYR A 22 -33.00 17.81 -8.68
N PRO A 23 -34.17 18.26 -9.17
CA PRO A 23 -34.67 17.89 -10.50
C PRO A 23 -33.74 18.25 -11.67
N ASP A 24 -32.99 19.35 -11.54
CA ASP A 24 -32.07 19.87 -12.57
C ASP A 24 -30.75 19.08 -12.67
N VAL A 25 -30.46 18.19 -11.72
CA VAL A 25 -29.24 17.36 -11.74
C VAL A 25 -29.34 16.33 -12.85
N LYS A 26 -28.25 16.15 -13.60
CA LYS A 26 -28.16 15.07 -14.59
C LYS A 26 -27.41 13.89 -14.01
N VAL A 27 -27.83 12.70 -14.41
CA VAL A 27 -27.26 11.43 -13.94
C VAL A 27 -26.36 10.82 -15.01
N ALA A 28 -25.18 10.35 -14.61
CA ALA A 28 -24.18 9.80 -15.52
C ALA A 28 -24.05 8.27 -15.37
N ILE A 29 -23.07 7.79 -14.61
CA ILE A 29 -22.77 6.35 -14.45
C ILE A 29 -22.82 5.98 -12.96
N GLY A 30 -23.42 4.82 -12.64
CA GLY A 30 -23.53 4.36 -11.26
C GLY A 30 -23.43 2.85 -11.07
N PRO A 31 -22.21 2.28 -11.11
CA PRO A 31 -22.00 0.85 -11.03
C PRO A 31 -21.94 0.38 -9.58
N SER A 32 -22.18 -0.92 -9.36
CA SER A 32 -21.72 -1.59 -8.15
C SER A 32 -20.20 -1.75 -8.17
N ILE A 33 -19.58 -1.68 -7.00
CA ILE A 33 -18.16 -1.95 -6.75
C ILE A 33 -18.02 -2.99 -5.63
N GLU A 34 -16.81 -3.50 -5.43
CA GLU A 34 -16.50 -4.59 -4.48
C GLU A 34 -17.04 -4.36 -3.06
N ASP A 35 -17.07 -3.11 -2.59
CA ASP A 35 -17.51 -2.76 -1.23
C ASP A 35 -18.76 -1.88 -1.19
N GLY A 36 -19.44 -1.69 -2.32
CA GLY A 36 -20.58 -0.79 -2.39
C GLY A 36 -20.99 -0.38 -3.80
N PHE A 37 -21.23 0.89 -3.99
CA PHE A 37 -21.58 1.49 -5.27
C PHE A 37 -21.17 2.97 -5.29
N TYR A 38 -21.19 3.57 -6.47
CA TYR A 38 -21.20 5.02 -6.59
C TYR A 38 -22.19 5.46 -7.65
N TYR A 39 -22.44 6.76 -7.75
CA TYR A 39 -23.12 7.36 -8.90
C TYR A 39 -22.55 8.76 -9.16
N ASP A 40 -22.31 9.06 -10.43
CA ASP A 40 -21.80 10.35 -10.90
C ASP A 40 -22.95 11.29 -11.30
N PHE A 41 -22.88 12.52 -10.82
CA PHE A 41 -23.90 13.55 -11.01
C PHE A 41 -23.29 14.83 -11.57
N ASP A 42 -23.99 15.44 -12.52
CA ASP A 42 -23.72 16.81 -12.97
C ASP A 42 -24.67 17.75 -12.23
N LYS A 43 -24.14 18.36 -11.16
CA LYS A 43 -24.81 19.37 -10.34
C LYS A 43 -23.91 20.60 -10.30
N LYS A 44 -24.49 21.78 -10.57
CA LYS A 44 -23.75 23.05 -10.54
C LYS A 44 -23.11 23.34 -9.19
N GLU A 45 -23.86 23.11 -8.12
CA GLU A 45 -23.40 23.31 -6.75
C GLU A 45 -22.84 22.01 -6.17
N PRO A 46 -21.69 22.04 -5.48
CA PRO A 46 -21.19 20.88 -4.75
C PRO A 46 -22.23 20.27 -3.81
N PHE A 47 -22.29 18.94 -3.71
CA PHE A 47 -22.98 18.25 -2.64
C PHE A 47 -22.23 18.48 -1.33
N THR A 48 -22.97 18.60 -0.23
CA THR A 48 -22.42 18.70 1.12
C THR A 48 -22.70 17.42 1.93
N PRO A 49 -22.02 17.21 3.06
CA PRO A 49 -22.35 16.13 3.99
C PRO A 49 -23.83 16.15 4.43
N GLU A 50 -24.42 17.33 4.62
CA GLU A 50 -25.84 17.49 4.96
C GLU A 50 -26.76 17.05 3.81
N ASP A 51 -26.32 17.21 2.55
CA ASP A 51 -27.07 16.70 1.41
C ASP A 51 -27.07 15.17 1.39
N LEU A 52 -25.99 14.51 1.83
CA LEU A 52 -25.99 13.04 1.96
C LEU A 52 -27.04 12.56 2.97
N GLU A 53 -27.23 13.27 4.09
CA GLU A 53 -28.26 12.92 5.06
C GLU A 53 -29.67 13.05 4.47
N LYS A 54 -29.93 14.13 3.72
CA LYS A 54 -31.21 14.33 3.00
C LYS A 54 -31.45 13.25 1.94
N ILE A 55 -30.42 12.91 1.17
CA ILE A 55 -30.49 11.86 0.14
C ILE A 55 -30.75 10.51 0.80
N GLU A 56 -30.05 10.17 1.89
CA GLU A 56 -30.29 8.93 2.63
C GLU A 56 -31.74 8.81 3.11
N GLU A 57 -32.27 9.88 3.72
CA GLU A 57 -33.66 9.88 4.18
C GLU A 57 -34.64 9.70 3.01
N LYS A 58 -34.38 10.36 1.89
CA LYS A 58 -35.18 10.20 0.67
C LYS A 58 -35.10 8.77 0.11
N MET A 59 -33.92 8.15 0.11
CA MET A 59 -33.74 6.75 -0.26
C MET A 59 -34.56 5.83 0.65
N ARG A 60 -34.58 6.06 1.98
CA ARG A 60 -35.42 5.29 2.92
C ARG A 60 -36.90 5.42 2.58
N GLN A 61 -37.36 6.61 2.22
CA GLN A 61 -38.75 6.82 1.78
C GLN A 61 -39.08 6.04 0.51
N ILE A 62 -38.18 5.98 -0.48
CA ILE A 62 -38.36 5.22 -1.72
C ILE A 62 -38.38 3.71 -1.45
N ILE A 63 -37.50 3.22 -0.58
CA ILE A 63 -37.44 1.81 -0.18
C ILE A 63 -38.73 1.40 0.54
N LYS A 64 -39.26 2.24 1.43
CA LYS A 64 -40.51 2.00 2.15
C LYS A 64 -41.74 1.88 1.22
N LYS A 65 -41.69 2.50 0.04
CA LYS A 65 -42.75 2.38 -0.98
C LYS A 65 -42.75 1.02 -1.69
N ASN A 66 -41.68 0.23 -1.58
CA ASN A 66 -41.52 -1.10 -2.19
C ASN A 66 -41.89 -1.13 -3.69
N LEU A 67 -41.29 -0.23 -4.47
CA LEU A 67 -41.54 -0.06 -5.90
C LEU A 67 -40.85 -1.16 -6.71
N ASP A 68 -41.50 -1.65 -7.76
CA ASP A 68 -40.90 -2.65 -8.66
C ASP A 68 -39.78 -2.05 -9.53
N PHE A 69 -38.74 -2.84 -9.79
CA PHE A 69 -37.80 -2.60 -10.88
C PHE A 69 -38.29 -3.31 -12.15
N LYS A 70 -38.71 -2.54 -13.15
CA LYS A 70 -39.18 -3.07 -14.43
C LYS A 70 -38.13 -2.88 -15.51
N ARG A 71 -37.70 -3.99 -16.11
CA ARG A 71 -36.80 -3.97 -17.27
C ARG A 71 -37.62 -3.90 -18.55
N GLU A 72 -37.30 -2.95 -19.40
CA GLU A 72 -37.85 -2.83 -20.76
C GLU A 72 -36.72 -2.77 -21.79
N LEU A 73 -36.96 -3.31 -22.98
CA LEU A 73 -36.09 -3.12 -24.14
C LEU A 73 -36.71 -2.05 -25.02
N TRP A 74 -35.97 -0.98 -25.24
CA TRP A 74 -36.41 0.12 -26.10
C TRP A 74 -35.52 0.19 -27.32
N ASP A 75 -36.11 0.47 -28.48
CA ASP A 75 -35.33 0.83 -29.66
C ASP A 75 -34.54 2.11 -29.39
N LYS A 76 -33.30 2.17 -29.89
CA LYS A 76 -32.43 3.33 -29.70
C LYS A 76 -33.09 4.68 -29.99
N PRO A 77 -33.81 4.89 -31.11
CA PRO A 77 -34.44 6.18 -31.39
C PRO A 77 -35.43 6.61 -30.29
N LYS A 78 -36.23 5.67 -29.76
CA LYS A 78 -37.17 5.91 -28.66
C LYS A 78 -36.44 6.33 -27.38
N ALA A 79 -35.36 5.63 -27.04
CA ALA A 79 -34.54 5.96 -25.88
C ALA A 79 -33.86 7.33 -26.02
N ILE A 80 -33.32 7.64 -27.20
CA ILE A 80 -32.71 8.94 -27.50
C ILE A 80 -33.72 10.07 -27.34
N GLU A 81 -34.93 9.92 -27.90
CA GLU A 81 -35.99 10.93 -27.77
C GLU A 81 -36.35 11.18 -26.30
N PHE A 82 -36.53 10.10 -25.52
CA PHE A 82 -36.84 10.18 -24.10
C PHE A 82 -35.76 10.93 -23.30
N PHE A 83 -34.50 10.51 -23.39
CA PHE A 83 -33.42 11.15 -22.61
C PHE A 83 -33.10 12.57 -23.10
N LYS A 84 -33.33 12.87 -24.37
CA LYS A 84 -33.23 14.24 -24.89
C LYS A 84 -34.31 15.14 -24.30
N LYS A 85 -35.56 14.67 -24.20
CA LYS A 85 -36.66 15.40 -23.56
C LYS A 85 -36.43 15.59 -22.06
N SER A 86 -35.82 14.61 -21.40
CA SER A 86 -35.48 14.65 -19.97
C SER A 86 -34.19 15.41 -19.65
N GLY A 87 -33.45 15.91 -20.66
CA GLY A 87 -32.21 16.67 -20.48
C GLY A 87 -30.98 15.86 -20.04
N GLU A 88 -31.05 14.52 -20.11
CA GLU A 88 -30.01 13.61 -19.61
C GLU A 88 -28.89 13.39 -20.64
N THR A 89 -28.05 14.42 -20.82
CA THR A 89 -27.01 14.46 -21.87
C THR A 89 -25.99 13.31 -21.78
N TYR A 90 -25.68 12.86 -20.56
CA TYR A 90 -24.74 11.75 -20.36
C TYR A 90 -25.32 10.40 -20.81
N LYS A 91 -26.63 10.19 -20.63
CA LYS A 91 -27.32 8.97 -21.09
C LYS A 91 -27.36 8.90 -22.61
N LEU A 92 -27.55 10.04 -23.29
CA LEU A 92 -27.42 10.13 -24.75
C LEU A 92 -26.03 9.69 -25.23
N ALA A 93 -24.97 10.19 -24.60
CA ALA A 93 -23.59 9.82 -24.94
C ALA A 93 -23.27 8.34 -24.65
N LEU A 94 -23.97 7.70 -23.71
CA LEU A 94 -23.84 6.25 -23.47
C LEU A 94 -24.57 5.44 -24.54
N ILE A 95 -25.77 5.86 -24.96
CA ILE A 95 -26.54 5.19 -26.02
C ILE A 95 -25.77 5.19 -27.35
N ASP A 96 -25.12 6.30 -27.68
CA ASP A 96 -24.31 6.44 -28.90
C ASP A 96 -23.15 5.42 -28.97
N GLY A 97 -22.59 5.05 -27.81
CA GLY A 97 -21.53 4.04 -27.71
C GLY A 97 -22.00 2.58 -27.71
N ILE A 98 -23.31 2.32 -27.66
CA ILE A 98 -23.86 0.96 -27.73
C ILE A 98 -24.00 0.61 -29.22
N THR A 99 -23.63 -0.61 -29.63
CA THR A 99 -23.78 -1.05 -31.03
C THR A 99 -25.16 -1.63 -31.32
N ASP A 100 -25.78 -2.31 -30.35
CA ASP A 100 -27.07 -3.00 -30.48
C ASP A 100 -28.23 -2.06 -30.84
N GLU A 101 -29.21 -2.52 -31.63
CA GLU A 101 -30.36 -1.70 -32.05
C GLU A 101 -31.31 -1.33 -30.90
N GLN A 102 -31.33 -2.17 -29.86
CA GLN A 102 -32.14 -1.99 -28.66
C GLN A 102 -31.26 -1.77 -27.44
N VAL A 103 -31.76 -0.96 -26.51
CA VAL A 103 -31.12 -0.66 -25.24
C VAL A 103 -32.00 -1.09 -24.07
N SER A 104 -31.36 -1.56 -23.00
CA SER A 104 -32.05 -1.95 -21.77
C SER A 104 -32.31 -0.72 -20.90
N ILE A 105 -33.58 -0.55 -20.54
CA ILE A 105 -34.08 0.53 -19.69
C ILE A 105 -34.65 -0.09 -18.43
N TYR A 106 -34.31 0.49 -17.28
CA TYR A 106 -34.91 0.11 -16.00
C TYR A 106 -35.76 1.25 -15.46
N GLN A 107 -36.98 0.93 -15.06
CA GLN A 107 -37.89 1.83 -14.38
C GLN A 107 -38.03 1.42 -12.92
N THR A 108 -37.86 2.38 -12.01
CA THR A 108 -38.11 2.18 -10.57
C THR A 108 -39.47 2.79 -10.24
N GLY A 109 -40.50 1.94 -10.15
CA GLY A 109 -41.89 2.37 -10.22
C GLY A 109 -42.15 3.19 -11.49
N ASN A 110 -42.94 4.27 -11.37
CA ASN A 110 -43.19 5.21 -12.47
C ASN A 110 -42.41 6.53 -12.33
N ALA A 111 -41.51 6.63 -11.35
CA ALA A 111 -40.91 7.90 -10.92
C ALA A 111 -39.50 8.13 -11.49
N PHE A 112 -38.78 7.06 -11.84
CA PHE A 112 -37.41 7.15 -12.34
C PHE A 112 -37.18 6.11 -13.45
N THR A 113 -36.47 6.52 -14.50
CA THR A 113 -36.16 5.70 -15.67
C THR A 113 -34.69 5.89 -16.00
N ASP A 114 -33.95 4.79 -16.10
CA ASP A 114 -32.51 4.81 -16.30
C ASP A 114 -32.03 3.84 -17.38
N LEU A 115 -30.96 4.21 -18.08
CA LEU A 115 -30.28 3.36 -19.05
C LEU A 115 -29.34 2.41 -18.30
N CYS A 116 -29.68 1.13 -18.28
CA CYS A 116 -28.96 0.15 -17.49
C CYS A 116 -29.12 -1.28 -18.04
N LYS A 117 -28.02 -2.04 -18.04
CA LYS A 117 -28.04 -3.48 -18.41
C LYS A 117 -28.62 -4.35 -17.29
N GLY A 118 -28.49 -3.95 -16.03
CA GLY A 118 -28.85 -4.72 -14.85
C GLY A 118 -27.94 -5.94 -14.64
N PRO A 119 -28.38 -6.96 -13.89
CA PRO A 119 -29.72 -7.11 -13.31
C PRO A 119 -29.96 -6.24 -12.06
N HIS A 120 -31.23 -6.14 -11.64
CA HIS A 120 -31.68 -5.49 -10.40
C HIS A 120 -32.46 -6.48 -9.50
N VAL A 121 -32.62 -6.12 -8.22
CA VAL A 121 -33.59 -6.79 -7.32
C VAL A 121 -35.02 -6.55 -7.82
N ARG A 122 -36.01 -7.32 -7.34
CA ARG A 122 -37.39 -7.22 -7.86
C ARG A 122 -38.06 -5.93 -7.40
N ALA A 123 -37.87 -5.55 -6.14
CA ALA A 123 -38.48 -4.36 -5.58
C ALA A 123 -37.53 -3.57 -4.66
N THR A 124 -37.76 -2.26 -4.53
CA THR A 124 -36.94 -1.38 -3.69
C THR A 124 -36.94 -1.78 -2.22
N GLY A 125 -37.98 -2.46 -1.73
CA GLY A 125 -38.08 -2.93 -0.36
C GLY A 125 -37.15 -4.10 -0.02
N GLU A 126 -36.52 -4.74 -1.01
CA GLU A 126 -35.51 -5.79 -0.77
C GLU A 126 -34.18 -5.21 -0.23
N ILE A 127 -34.00 -3.89 -0.30
CA ILE A 127 -32.83 -3.20 0.26
C ILE A 127 -32.98 -3.06 1.78
N ALA A 128 -32.28 -3.92 2.51
CA ALA A 128 -32.36 -3.97 3.97
C ALA A 128 -31.51 -2.90 4.68
N ALA A 129 -30.25 -2.71 4.24
CA ALA A 129 -29.31 -1.83 4.92
C ALA A 129 -28.38 -1.13 3.92
N PHE A 130 -28.27 0.19 4.03
CA PHE A 130 -27.37 1.01 3.21
C PHE A 130 -26.85 2.23 3.98
N LYS A 131 -25.74 2.81 3.50
CA LYS A 131 -25.14 4.05 4.00
C LYS A 131 -24.42 4.78 2.87
N LEU A 132 -24.60 6.09 2.75
CA LEU A 132 -23.78 6.97 1.92
C LEU A 132 -22.51 7.35 2.68
N LEU A 133 -21.37 7.32 1.99
CA LEU A 133 -20.05 7.29 2.61
C LEU A 133 -19.27 8.58 2.39
N SER A 134 -19.19 9.07 1.15
CA SER A 134 -18.35 10.20 0.80
C SER A 134 -18.72 10.79 -0.56
N ILE A 135 -18.30 12.03 -0.79
CA ILE A 135 -18.40 12.74 -2.07
C ILE A 135 -16.99 12.90 -2.63
N ALA A 136 -16.82 12.71 -3.93
CA ALA A 136 -15.57 12.91 -4.65
C ALA A 136 -15.81 13.59 -6.00
N GLY A 137 -14.78 14.18 -6.59
CA GLY A 137 -14.80 14.61 -8.00
C GLY A 137 -14.44 13.45 -8.92
N ALA A 138 -15.09 13.35 -10.07
CA ALA A 138 -14.75 12.39 -11.12
C ALA A 138 -14.89 13.05 -12.49
N TYR A 139 -13.92 12.84 -13.38
CA TYR A 139 -14.05 13.32 -14.75
C TYR A 139 -14.86 12.34 -15.60
N TRP A 140 -15.69 12.86 -16.50
CA TRP A 140 -16.46 12.03 -17.41
C TRP A 140 -15.53 11.14 -18.27
N ARG A 141 -15.79 9.83 -18.26
CA ARG A 141 -14.93 8.77 -18.86
C ARG A 141 -13.48 8.74 -18.35
N GLY A 142 -13.18 9.38 -17.21
CA GLY A 142 -11.84 9.41 -16.62
C GLY A 142 -10.84 10.31 -17.35
N ASP A 143 -11.31 11.19 -18.23
CA ASP A 143 -10.48 12.12 -19.01
C ASP A 143 -10.58 13.53 -18.41
N GLU A 144 -9.45 14.05 -17.95
CA GLU A 144 -9.32 15.35 -17.27
C GLU A 144 -9.73 16.56 -18.14
N HIS A 145 -9.84 16.39 -19.45
CA HIS A 145 -10.34 17.42 -20.36
C HIS A 145 -11.87 17.48 -20.42
N ASN A 146 -12.57 16.49 -19.86
CA ASN A 146 -14.02 16.44 -19.83
C ASN A 146 -14.62 17.15 -18.61
N PRO A 147 -15.94 17.41 -18.58
CA PRO A 147 -16.60 18.00 -17.42
C PRO A 147 -16.37 17.20 -16.14
N MET A 148 -16.11 17.92 -15.05
CA MET A 148 -16.00 17.36 -13.71
C MET A 148 -17.38 17.07 -13.14
N LEU A 149 -17.62 15.82 -12.80
CA LEU A 149 -18.82 15.31 -12.15
C LEU A 149 -18.58 15.16 -10.65
N GLN A 150 -19.69 15.09 -9.91
CA GLN A 150 -19.69 14.82 -8.48
C GLN A 150 -20.11 13.37 -8.24
N ARG A 151 -19.22 12.58 -7.67
CA ARG A 151 -19.41 11.17 -7.36
C ARG A 151 -19.86 11.01 -5.91
N ILE A 152 -21.02 10.40 -5.69
CA ILE A 152 -21.44 9.97 -4.35
C ILE A 152 -21.16 8.48 -4.20
N TYR A 153 -20.38 8.12 -3.17
CA TYR A 153 -20.12 6.74 -2.79
C TYR A 153 -21.13 6.27 -1.73
N GLY A 154 -21.61 5.04 -1.87
CA GLY A 154 -22.46 4.38 -0.89
C GLY A 154 -22.11 2.91 -0.76
N THR A 155 -22.64 2.26 0.28
CA THR A 155 -22.57 0.81 0.46
C THR A 155 -23.93 0.25 0.82
N CYS A 156 -24.12 -1.03 0.51
CA CYS A 156 -25.35 -1.75 0.78
C CYS A 156 -25.04 -3.21 1.13
N PHE A 157 -25.75 -3.72 2.13
CA PHE A 157 -25.65 -5.08 2.65
C PHE A 157 -27.04 -5.69 2.84
N ASP A 158 -27.07 -7.02 2.90
CA ASP A 158 -28.27 -7.83 3.11
C ASP A 158 -28.87 -7.70 4.53
N SER A 159 -28.09 -7.19 5.48
CA SER A 159 -28.48 -7.04 6.88
C SER A 159 -27.88 -5.80 7.54
N LYS A 160 -28.56 -5.30 8.57
CA LYS A 160 -28.07 -4.18 9.39
C LYS A 160 -26.79 -4.54 10.15
N ASP A 161 -26.65 -5.80 10.55
CA ASP A 161 -25.46 -6.27 11.27
C ASP A 161 -24.24 -6.29 10.35
N ALA A 162 -24.36 -6.81 9.11
CA ALA A 162 -23.29 -6.75 8.13
C ALA A 162 -22.86 -5.31 7.79
N LEU A 163 -23.83 -4.39 7.63
CA LEU A 163 -23.53 -2.97 7.44
C LEU A 163 -22.80 -2.39 8.66
N LYS A 164 -23.25 -2.68 9.88
CA LYS A 164 -22.62 -2.19 11.12
C LYS A 164 -21.19 -2.70 11.25
N ASP A 165 -20.94 -3.96 10.94
CA ASP A 165 -19.60 -4.53 10.94
C ASP A 165 -18.70 -3.92 9.87
N TYR A 166 -19.21 -3.68 8.66
CA TYR A 166 -18.48 -2.97 7.61
C TYR A 166 -18.09 -1.55 8.06
N LEU A 167 -19.04 -0.78 8.60
CA LEU A 167 -18.78 0.59 9.06
C LEU A 167 -17.78 0.61 10.21
N ARG A 168 -17.85 -0.35 11.14
CA ARG A 168 -16.88 -0.51 12.23
C ARG A 168 -15.48 -0.79 11.68
N LYS A 169 -15.33 -1.71 10.72
CA LYS A 169 -14.03 -2.00 10.08
C LYS A 169 -13.47 -0.79 9.36
N ARG A 170 -14.32 -0.03 8.66
CA ARG A 170 -13.94 1.20 7.96
C ARG A 170 -13.48 2.30 8.93
N GLU A 171 -14.17 2.47 10.06
CA GLU A 171 -13.77 3.43 11.09
C GLU A 171 -12.40 3.06 11.70
N GLU A 172 -12.19 1.78 12.00
CA GLU A 172 -10.90 1.29 12.48
C GLU A 172 -9.79 1.48 11.44
N ALA A 173 -10.06 1.28 10.15
CA ALA A 173 -9.12 1.58 9.07
C ALA A 173 -8.75 3.06 9.00
N GLN A 174 -9.74 3.96 9.14
CA GLN A 174 -9.50 5.40 9.15
C GLN A 174 -8.66 5.86 10.34
N LYS A 175 -8.82 5.24 11.52
CA LYS A 175 -7.96 5.50 12.70
C LYS A 175 -6.52 5.05 12.49
N ARG A 176 -6.31 4.09 11.59
CA ARG A 176 -5.01 3.49 11.26
C ARG A 176 -4.34 4.11 10.04
N ASP A 177 -5.00 5.06 9.36
CA ASP A 177 -4.47 5.68 8.15
C ASP A 177 -3.11 6.33 8.41
N HIS A 178 -2.08 5.82 7.73
CA HIS A 178 -0.71 6.28 7.92
C HIS A 178 -0.50 7.75 7.56
N ARG A 179 -1.37 8.36 6.74
CA ARG A 179 -1.29 9.79 6.40
C ARG A 179 -1.72 10.66 7.56
N LYS A 180 -2.69 10.19 8.35
CA LYS A 180 -3.12 10.85 9.58
C LYS A 180 -2.11 10.61 10.70
N LEU A 181 -1.83 9.35 10.99
CA LEU A 181 -0.90 8.97 12.05
C LEU A 181 0.53 9.44 11.79
N GLY A 182 0.97 9.45 10.55
CA GLY A 182 2.30 9.93 10.15
C GLY A 182 2.55 11.37 10.56
N VAL A 183 1.56 12.25 10.39
CA VAL A 183 1.63 13.65 10.81
C VAL A 183 1.46 13.77 12.34
N GLU A 184 0.45 13.10 12.93
CA GLU A 184 0.19 13.17 14.37
C GLU A 184 1.37 12.69 15.22
N LEU A 185 2.12 11.70 14.73
CA LEU A 185 3.30 11.14 15.40
C LEU A 185 4.61 11.82 14.98
N GLY A 186 4.56 12.81 14.08
CA GLY A 186 5.74 13.52 13.58
C GLY A 186 6.73 12.61 12.86
N LEU A 187 6.24 11.67 12.06
CA LEU A 187 7.04 10.72 11.29
C LEU A 187 7.45 11.28 9.92
N PHE A 188 6.49 11.81 9.17
CA PHE A 188 6.73 12.35 7.84
C PHE A 188 5.64 13.35 7.44
N GLU A 189 5.92 14.11 6.39
CA GLU A 189 4.95 14.96 5.71
C GLU A 189 5.11 14.89 4.19
N MET A 190 4.10 15.40 3.48
CA MET A 190 4.12 15.62 2.04
C MET A 190 3.76 17.08 1.77
N SER A 191 4.77 17.90 1.50
CA SER A 191 4.58 19.32 1.25
C SER A 191 4.21 19.58 -0.22
N PRO A 192 3.17 20.38 -0.51
CA PRO A 192 2.87 20.84 -1.86
C PRO A 192 4.05 21.53 -2.54
N GLU A 193 4.93 22.20 -1.78
CA GLU A 193 6.11 22.91 -2.31
C GLU A 193 7.17 21.96 -2.89
N MET A 194 7.28 20.74 -2.35
CA MET A 194 8.21 19.72 -2.84
C MET A 194 7.69 19.02 -4.10
N GLY A 195 6.37 19.01 -4.28
CA GLY A 195 5.68 18.27 -5.34
C GLY A 195 5.08 16.96 -4.85
N ALA A 196 4.01 16.52 -5.54
CA ALA A 196 3.23 15.36 -5.15
C ALA A 196 4.05 14.06 -5.22
N GLY A 197 3.83 13.14 -4.28
CA GLY A 197 4.45 11.81 -4.28
C GLY A 197 5.92 11.80 -3.86
N LEU A 198 6.38 12.85 -3.20
CA LEU A 198 7.70 12.93 -2.57
C LEU A 198 7.50 13.05 -1.05
N VAL A 199 8.34 12.37 -0.28
CA VAL A 199 8.17 12.21 1.17
C VAL A 199 9.27 12.96 1.91
N LEU A 200 8.90 13.80 2.87
CA LEU A 200 9.84 14.41 3.81
C LEU A 200 9.76 13.68 5.14
N TYR A 201 10.84 13.01 5.54
CA TYR A 201 10.90 12.30 6.82
C TYR A 201 11.36 13.24 7.94
N HIS A 202 10.57 13.31 9.01
CA HIS A 202 10.93 14.01 10.25
C HIS A 202 11.85 13.15 11.10
N PRO A 203 12.52 13.68 12.15
CA PRO A 203 13.51 12.93 12.92
C PRO A 203 13.02 11.55 13.42
N LYS A 204 11.78 11.45 13.91
CA LYS A 204 11.21 10.18 14.38
C LYS A 204 11.00 9.18 13.23
N GLY A 205 10.45 9.63 12.10
CA GLY A 205 10.23 8.74 10.95
C GLY A 205 11.52 8.35 10.25
N ALA A 206 12.48 9.27 10.15
CA ALA A 206 13.82 8.99 9.65
C ALA A 206 14.50 7.93 10.52
N LEU A 207 14.37 8.01 11.85
CA LEU A 207 14.92 7.00 12.76
C LEU A 207 14.26 5.63 12.59
N VAL A 208 12.93 5.57 12.50
CA VAL A 208 12.21 4.31 12.20
C VAL A 208 12.72 3.70 10.89
N ARG A 209 12.85 4.52 9.84
CA ARG A 209 13.40 4.11 8.55
C ARG A 209 14.83 3.58 8.69
N THR A 210 15.71 4.26 9.42
CA THR A 210 17.09 3.81 9.65
C THR A 210 17.14 2.46 10.37
N ILE A 211 16.28 2.23 11.38
CA ILE A 211 16.19 0.94 12.08
C ILE A 211 15.84 -0.19 11.11
N ILE A 212 14.90 0.05 10.20
CA ILE A 212 14.51 -0.90 9.14
C ILE A 212 15.68 -1.15 8.18
N GLU A 213 16.32 -0.09 7.68
CA GLU A 213 17.46 -0.19 6.77
C GLU A 213 18.63 -0.96 7.39
N ASP A 214 18.90 -0.76 8.68
CA ASP A 214 20.00 -1.43 9.39
C ASP A 214 19.68 -2.88 9.71
N TYR A 215 18.41 -3.21 9.94
CA TYR A 215 17.94 -4.60 9.94
C TYR A 215 18.25 -5.26 8.59
N GLU A 216 17.80 -4.64 7.49
CA GLU A 216 18.00 -5.15 6.13
C GLU A 216 19.47 -5.38 5.83
N LYS A 217 20.32 -4.35 5.97
CA LYS A 217 21.77 -4.45 5.72
C LYS A 217 22.45 -5.56 6.52
N ARG A 218 22.01 -5.80 7.75
CA ARG A 218 22.56 -6.86 8.62
C ARG A 218 22.12 -8.24 8.18
N GLU A 219 20.83 -8.44 7.91
CA GLU A 219 20.30 -9.74 7.51
C GLU A 219 20.76 -10.16 6.11
N HIS A 220 20.97 -9.20 5.22
CA HIS A 220 21.57 -9.41 3.90
C HIS A 220 23.02 -9.90 4.00
N ARG A 221 23.86 -9.23 4.80
CA ARG A 221 25.26 -9.64 5.00
C ARG A 221 25.37 -11.05 5.57
N LYS A 222 24.54 -11.41 6.55
CA LYS A 222 24.49 -12.76 7.11
C LYS A 222 24.19 -13.84 6.06
N ARG A 223 23.44 -13.49 5.01
CA ARG A 223 23.03 -14.38 3.91
C ARG A 223 23.93 -14.26 2.67
N GLY A 224 25.11 -13.65 2.80
CA GLY A 224 26.13 -13.58 1.76
C GLY A 224 25.82 -12.58 0.62
N TYR A 225 24.96 -11.60 0.86
CA TYR A 225 24.75 -10.50 -0.09
C TYR A 225 25.88 -9.49 -0.02
N GLN A 226 26.29 -9.01 -1.18
CA GLN A 226 27.31 -7.97 -1.36
C GLN A 226 26.61 -6.63 -1.62
N MET A 227 26.94 -5.64 -0.80
CA MET A 227 26.39 -4.29 -0.89
C MET A 227 26.94 -3.59 -2.13
N VAL A 228 26.07 -3.04 -2.97
CA VAL A 228 26.44 -2.21 -4.12
C VAL A 228 25.63 -0.91 -4.09
N ILE A 229 26.13 0.13 -4.75
CA ILE A 229 25.45 1.42 -4.87
C ILE A 229 25.59 1.88 -6.31
N GLY A 230 24.46 2.09 -7.00
CA GLY A 230 24.42 2.59 -8.37
C GLY A 230 24.04 4.07 -8.44
N PRO A 231 24.49 4.81 -9.47
CA PRO A 231 24.09 6.21 -9.65
C PRO A 231 22.58 6.34 -9.94
N HIS A 232 22.01 7.50 -9.61
CA HIS A 232 20.58 7.78 -9.86
C HIS A 232 20.29 8.18 -11.31
N ILE A 233 21.29 8.71 -12.02
CA ILE A 233 21.14 9.22 -13.39
C ILE A 233 22.05 8.39 -14.29
N MET A 234 21.50 7.89 -15.40
CA MET A 234 22.22 7.11 -16.40
C MET A 234 21.84 7.56 -17.81
N LYS A 235 22.76 7.38 -18.78
CA LYS A 235 22.47 7.63 -20.19
C LYS A 235 21.30 6.76 -20.66
N SER A 236 20.45 7.29 -21.53
CA SER A 236 19.29 6.57 -22.05
C SER A 236 19.62 5.24 -22.75
N ASP A 237 20.81 5.14 -23.35
CA ASP A 237 21.31 3.95 -24.04
C ASP A 237 21.21 2.66 -23.20
N ILE A 238 21.41 2.75 -21.88
CA ILE A 238 21.33 1.57 -21.01
C ILE A 238 19.90 1.05 -20.89
N TRP A 239 18.92 1.95 -20.90
CA TRP A 239 17.49 1.64 -20.79
C TRP A 239 16.93 1.12 -22.12
N VAL A 240 17.47 1.60 -23.25
CA VAL A 240 17.19 1.04 -24.58
C VAL A 240 17.74 -0.38 -24.67
N ARG A 241 19.00 -0.58 -24.28
CA ARG A 241 19.60 -1.93 -24.26
C ARG A 241 18.82 -2.89 -23.37
N SER A 242 18.38 -2.46 -22.19
CA SER A 242 17.60 -3.29 -21.28
C SER A 242 16.14 -3.50 -21.71
N GLY A 243 15.65 -2.77 -22.72
CA GLY A 243 14.25 -2.79 -23.15
C GLY A 243 13.30 -1.95 -22.28
N HIS A 244 13.77 -1.40 -21.15
CA HIS A 244 12.93 -0.57 -20.28
C HIS A 244 12.46 0.70 -20.98
N TYR A 245 13.23 1.22 -21.93
CA TYR A 245 12.83 2.37 -22.72
C TYR A 245 11.56 2.08 -23.54
N ASP A 246 11.42 0.88 -24.11
CA ASP A 246 10.27 0.56 -24.97
C ASP A 246 9.00 0.31 -24.15
N TYR A 247 9.14 -0.30 -22.96
CA TYR A 247 8.01 -0.73 -22.14
C TYR A 247 7.68 0.20 -20.96
N TYR A 248 8.60 1.08 -20.56
CA TYR A 248 8.50 1.85 -19.31
C TYR A 248 8.75 3.35 -19.47
N LYS A 249 9.04 3.84 -20.68
CA LYS A 249 9.39 5.25 -20.93
C LYS A 249 8.35 6.25 -20.43
N GLU A 250 7.06 5.94 -20.54
CA GLU A 250 5.99 6.82 -20.04
C GLU A 250 6.06 7.07 -18.52
N ASN A 251 6.73 6.18 -17.79
CA ASN A 251 6.92 6.28 -16.34
C ASN A 251 8.34 6.74 -15.95
N MET A 252 9.15 7.21 -16.89
CA MET A 252 10.54 7.61 -16.65
C MET A 252 10.72 9.13 -16.72
N TYR A 253 11.52 9.67 -15.80
CA TYR A 253 12.00 11.05 -15.90
C TYR A 253 13.19 11.12 -16.84
N ILE A 254 12.95 11.61 -18.06
CA ILE A 254 13.95 11.74 -19.12
C ILE A 254 14.27 13.22 -19.33
N PHE A 255 15.55 13.53 -19.49
CA PHE A 255 16.04 14.89 -19.73
C PHE A 255 17.33 14.87 -20.55
N THR A 256 17.72 16.02 -21.08
CA THR A 256 18.90 16.15 -21.95
C THR A 256 19.97 16.99 -21.27
N ILE A 257 21.21 16.51 -21.28
CA ILE A 257 22.41 17.25 -20.90
C ILE A 257 23.36 17.22 -22.10
N ASP A 258 23.83 18.37 -22.58
CA ASP A 258 24.81 18.46 -23.67
C ASP A 258 24.45 17.63 -24.91
N ASN A 259 23.19 17.70 -25.35
CA ASN A 259 22.62 16.90 -26.46
C ASN A 259 22.63 15.37 -26.26
N GLN A 260 22.94 14.88 -25.07
CA GLN A 260 22.82 13.48 -24.68
C GLN A 260 21.58 13.29 -23.80
N GLU A 261 20.78 12.27 -24.13
CA GLU A 261 19.62 11.90 -23.33
C GLU A 261 20.03 11.07 -22.10
N TYR A 262 19.51 11.45 -20.94
CA TYR A 262 19.66 10.79 -19.66
C TYR A 262 18.28 10.49 -19.08
N ALA A 263 18.23 9.49 -18.20
CA ALA A 263 17.06 9.23 -17.39
C ALA A 263 17.44 9.05 -15.92
N VAL A 264 16.55 9.51 -15.03
CA VAL A 264 16.58 9.10 -13.63
C VAL A 264 16.14 7.64 -13.55
N LYS A 265 16.87 6.81 -12.82
CA LYS A 265 16.65 5.35 -12.79
C LYS A 265 15.23 5.01 -12.29
N PRO A 266 14.41 4.28 -13.07
CA PRO A 266 13.14 3.73 -12.59
C PRO A 266 13.31 2.38 -11.85
N MET A 267 14.49 1.76 -11.98
CA MET A 267 14.86 0.42 -11.48
C MET A 267 16.39 0.33 -11.27
N ASN A 268 16.87 -0.58 -10.40
CA ASN A 268 18.30 -0.72 -10.13
C ASN A 268 19.01 -1.75 -11.02
N CYS A 269 18.26 -2.64 -11.68
CA CYS A 269 18.80 -3.80 -12.40
C CYS A 269 19.96 -3.49 -13.36
N PRO A 270 19.96 -2.40 -14.18
CA PRO A 270 21.05 -2.19 -15.11
C PRO A 270 22.36 -1.79 -14.41
N GLY A 271 22.27 -1.10 -13.26
CA GLY A 271 23.43 -0.76 -12.45
C GLY A 271 24.12 -2.02 -11.89
N HIS A 272 23.34 -2.97 -11.36
CA HIS A 272 23.86 -4.23 -10.82
C HIS A 272 24.47 -5.10 -11.92
N ILE A 273 23.89 -5.07 -13.12
CA ILE A 273 24.45 -5.73 -14.30
C ILE A 273 25.82 -5.13 -14.68
N LEU A 274 26.00 -3.81 -14.62
CA LEU A 274 27.31 -3.19 -14.86
C LEU A 274 28.34 -3.62 -13.81
N VAL A 275 27.94 -3.76 -12.54
CA VAL A 275 28.82 -4.31 -11.49
C VAL A 275 29.20 -5.75 -11.82
N TYR A 276 28.26 -6.60 -12.24
CA TYR A 276 28.55 -7.95 -12.68
C TYR A 276 29.59 -7.95 -13.82
N LYS A 277 29.34 -7.15 -14.87
CA LYS A 277 30.14 -7.06 -16.11
C LYS A 277 31.53 -6.41 -15.94
N SER A 278 31.78 -5.76 -14.81
CA SER A 278 33.07 -5.07 -14.54
C SER A 278 34.30 -5.98 -14.56
N ARG A 279 34.13 -7.30 -14.42
CA ARG A 279 35.20 -8.31 -14.57
C ARG A 279 34.65 -9.66 -15.01
N ILE A 280 35.53 -10.50 -15.55
CA ILE A 280 35.22 -11.91 -15.88
C ILE A 280 34.84 -12.65 -14.59
N ARG A 281 33.82 -13.51 -14.66
CA ARG A 281 33.30 -14.32 -13.54
C ARG A 281 33.57 -15.79 -13.75
N SER A 282 33.96 -16.52 -12.71
CA SER A 282 34.04 -17.98 -12.71
C SER A 282 32.76 -18.60 -12.16
N TYR A 283 32.39 -19.81 -12.63
CA TYR A 283 31.28 -20.58 -12.04
C TYR A 283 31.44 -20.79 -10.53
N LYS A 284 32.67 -20.81 -10.01
CA LYS A 284 32.97 -20.95 -8.57
C LYS A 284 32.54 -19.75 -7.73
N GLU A 285 32.34 -18.59 -8.36
CA GLU A 285 31.85 -17.39 -7.68
C GLU A 285 30.31 -17.36 -7.60
N LEU A 286 29.62 -18.20 -8.39
CA LEU A 286 28.17 -18.25 -8.41
C LEU A 286 27.65 -19.18 -7.29
N PRO A 287 26.57 -18.80 -6.59
CA PRO A 287 25.71 -17.65 -6.85
C PRO A 287 26.27 -16.32 -6.30
N LEU A 288 26.25 -15.27 -7.13
CA LEU A 288 26.55 -13.90 -6.71
C LEU A 288 25.26 -13.19 -6.34
N ARG A 289 25.26 -12.42 -5.26
CA ARG A 289 24.08 -11.72 -4.76
C ARG A 289 24.42 -10.26 -4.50
N PHE A 290 23.93 -9.35 -5.34
CA PHE A 290 24.07 -7.91 -5.13
C PHE A 290 22.83 -7.35 -4.47
N PHE A 291 23.01 -6.47 -3.49
CA PHE A 291 21.93 -5.81 -2.79
C PHE A 291 22.21 -4.31 -2.69
N GLU A 292 21.17 -3.52 -2.87
CA GLU A 292 21.19 -2.07 -2.76
C GLU A 292 19.87 -1.61 -2.13
N LEU A 293 19.95 -0.71 -1.14
CA LEU A 293 18.80 0.12 -0.79
C LEU A 293 18.66 1.21 -1.86
N GLY A 294 18.12 0.81 -3.01
CA GLY A 294 18.20 1.55 -4.26
C GLY A 294 17.04 2.51 -4.43
N THR A 295 17.32 3.81 -4.36
CA THR A 295 16.32 4.85 -4.59
C THR A 295 16.08 5.06 -6.08
N VAL A 296 14.82 4.87 -6.49
CA VAL A 296 14.36 4.98 -7.88
C VAL A 296 13.24 6.02 -7.98
N TYR A 297 12.98 6.48 -9.20
CA TYR A 297 11.95 7.47 -9.48
C TYR A 297 11.07 7.04 -10.63
N ARG A 298 9.74 7.15 -10.43
CA ARG A 298 8.72 6.82 -11.43
C ARG A 298 7.75 7.98 -11.61
N GLN A 299 7.41 8.27 -12.87
CA GLN A 299 6.49 9.34 -13.24
C GLN A 299 5.03 8.88 -13.09
N GLU A 300 4.66 8.50 -11.87
CA GLU A 300 3.28 8.12 -11.54
C GLU A 300 2.33 9.31 -11.74
N LYS A 301 1.14 9.05 -12.31
CA LYS A 301 0.10 10.06 -12.47
C LYS A 301 -0.31 10.61 -11.10
N SER A 302 -0.55 11.92 -11.00
CA SER A 302 -0.88 12.56 -9.72
C SER A 302 -2.12 11.95 -9.05
N GLY A 303 -3.14 11.57 -9.84
CA GLY A 303 -4.39 10.99 -9.36
C GLY A 303 -4.27 9.59 -8.75
N VAL A 304 -3.14 8.89 -8.91
CA VAL A 304 -2.92 7.56 -8.31
C VAL A 304 -2.01 7.59 -7.09
N LEU A 305 -1.42 8.74 -6.75
CA LEU A 305 -0.55 8.88 -5.60
C LEU A 305 -1.35 8.73 -4.30
N HIS A 306 -0.77 8.04 -3.32
CA HIS A 306 -1.47 7.75 -2.08
C HIS A 306 -0.53 7.57 -0.91
N GLY A 307 -0.30 8.67 -0.16
CA GLY A 307 0.58 8.68 1.00
C GLY A 307 1.91 7.97 0.71
N LEU A 308 2.37 7.11 1.62
CA LEU A 308 3.58 6.31 1.44
C LEU A 308 3.37 5.06 0.56
N LEU A 309 2.12 4.68 0.28
CA LEU A 309 1.81 3.41 -0.40
C LEU A 309 2.06 3.48 -1.92
N ARG A 310 1.92 4.69 -2.49
CA ARG A 310 2.22 4.97 -3.90
C ARG A 310 2.79 6.37 -4.07
N VAL A 311 4.10 6.42 -4.34
CA VAL A 311 4.94 7.61 -4.40
C VAL A 311 5.74 7.64 -5.71
N ARG A 312 6.32 8.79 -6.04
CA ARG A 312 7.17 8.99 -7.22
C ARG A 312 8.63 8.71 -6.95
N GLY A 313 9.13 9.03 -5.76
CA GLY A 313 10.48 8.71 -5.31
C GLY A 313 10.41 7.72 -4.17
N PHE A 314 11.12 6.60 -4.28
CA PHE A 314 11.10 5.55 -3.27
C PHE A 314 12.37 4.72 -3.28
N THR A 315 12.66 4.07 -2.15
CA THR A 315 13.83 3.23 -1.97
C THR A 315 13.40 1.78 -1.83
N GLN A 316 13.94 0.91 -2.68
CA GLN A 316 13.66 -0.52 -2.62
C GLN A 316 14.79 -1.27 -1.91
N ASP A 317 14.46 -2.33 -1.20
CA ASP A 317 15.41 -3.32 -0.68
C ASP A 317 15.82 -4.31 -1.79
N ASP A 318 16.27 -3.74 -2.90
CA ASP A 318 16.42 -4.40 -4.19
C ASP A 318 17.67 -5.27 -4.23
N ALA A 319 17.53 -6.47 -4.78
CA ALA A 319 18.63 -7.37 -4.98
C ALA A 319 18.56 -8.12 -6.30
N HIS A 320 19.73 -8.30 -6.90
CA HIS A 320 19.93 -9.05 -8.12
C HIS A 320 20.90 -10.19 -7.87
N LEU A 321 20.42 -11.41 -8.03
CA LEU A 321 21.25 -12.61 -7.88
C LEU A 321 21.59 -13.16 -9.27
N PHE A 322 22.83 -13.55 -9.45
CA PHE A 322 23.33 -14.21 -10.66
C PHE A 322 23.67 -15.64 -10.29
N CYS A 323 23.00 -16.60 -10.93
CA CYS A 323 23.11 -18.01 -10.60
C CYS A 323 23.19 -18.90 -11.84
N THR A 324 23.63 -20.13 -11.64
CA THR A 324 23.55 -21.21 -12.61
C THR A 324 22.18 -21.89 -12.55
N GLU A 325 21.85 -22.70 -13.54
CA GLU A 325 20.63 -23.52 -13.54
C GLU A 325 20.56 -24.44 -12.31
N ASP A 326 21.69 -25.06 -11.95
CA ASP A 326 21.79 -25.97 -10.80
C ASP A 326 21.42 -25.31 -9.47
N ASN A 327 21.72 -24.01 -9.33
CA ASN A 327 21.54 -23.27 -8.09
C ASN A 327 20.21 -22.50 -8.05
N LEU A 328 19.51 -22.39 -9.18
CA LEU A 328 18.32 -21.53 -9.34
C LEU A 328 17.23 -21.84 -8.30
N LYS A 329 16.83 -23.11 -8.21
CA LYS A 329 15.77 -23.54 -7.27
C LYS A 329 16.18 -23.33 -5.81
N SER A 330 17.45 -23.60 -5.46
CA SER A 330 17.93 -23.35 -4.09
C SER A 330 17.92 -21.87 -3.73
N GLU A 331 18.26 -20.98 -4.67
CA GLU A 331 18.21 -19.54 -4.44
C GLU A 331 16.77 -19.05 -4.27
N ILE A 332 15.83 -19.50 -5.12
CA ILE A 332 14.40 -19.14 -4.97
C ILE A 332 13.89 -19.57 -3.60
N LYS A 333 14.15 -20.82 -3.18
CA LYS A 333 13.72 -21.34 -1.88
C LYS A 333 14.33 -20.55 -0.71
N GLY A 334 15.62 -20.20 -0.80
CA GLY A 334 16.30 -19.39 0.21
C GLY A 334 15.78 -17.96 0.30
N ILE A 335 15.36 -17.36 -0.83
CA ILE A 335 14.71 -16.04 -0.84
C ILE A 335 13.33 -16.14 -0.17
N ILE A 336 12.54 -17.17 -0.47
CA ILE A 336 11.22 -17.38 0.18
C ILE A 336 11.38 -17.48 1.70
N ASP A 337 12.34 -18.28 2.19
CA ASP A 337 12.61 -18.39 3.63
C ASP A 337 13.02 -17.03 4.22
N PHE A 338 13.84 -16.27 3.51
CA PHE A 338 14.23 -14.93 3.96
C PHE A 338 13.04 -13.97 4.02
N VAL A 339 12.14 -13.98 3.04
CA VAL A 339 10.90 -13.19 3.10
C VAL A 339 10.12 -13.56 4.35
N ILE A 340 9.85 -14.84 4.59
CA ILE A 340 9.05 -15.30 5.74
C ILE A 340 9.70 -14.88 7.08
N ASP A 341 11.01 -15.07 7.21
CA ASP A 341 11.77 -14.65 8.41
C ASP A 341 11.65 -13.15 8.66
N THR A 342 11.78 -12.34 7.61
CA THR A 342 11.67 -10.89 7.67
C THR A 342 10.25 -10.48 8.07
N MET A 343 9.21 -11.04 7.45
CA MET A 343 7.83 -10.67 7.75
C MET A 343 7.42 -11.00 9.18
N LYS A 344 7.83 -12.16 9.69
CA LYS A 344 7.64 -12.53 11.10
C LYS A 344 8.35 -11.58 12.05
N ALA A 345 9.57 -11.13 11.71
CA ALA A 345 10.32 -10.18 12.52
C ALA A 345 9.60 -8.83 12.68
N PHE A 346 8.80 -8.45 11.68
CA PHE A 346 8.00 -7.24 11.65
C PHE A 346 6.54 -7.44 12.10
N GLY A 347 6.20 -8.62 12.63
CA GLY A 347 4.88 -8.90 13.21
C GLY A 347 3.78 -9.31 12.22
N PHE A 348 4.13 -9.61 10.96
CA PHE A 348 3.17 -10.15 9.99
C PHE A 348 3.12 -11.68 10.09
N GLU A 349 1.94 -12.23 10.38
CA GLU A 349 1.74 -13.67 10.59
C GLU A 349 1.00 -14.35 9.42
N GLU A 350 0.31 -13.58 8.60
CA GLU A 350 -0.52 -14.08 7.49
C GLU A 350 -0.02 -13.53 6.14
N TRP A 351 0.08 -14.42 5.15
CA TRP A 351 0.45 -14.07 3.78
C TRP A 351 -0.25 -14.96 2.74
N GLU A 352 -0.38 -14.41 1.54
CA GLU A 352 -0.88 -15.05 0.33
C GLU A 352 0.24 -15.06 -0.71
N ILE A 353 0.33 -16.14 -1.49
CA ILE A 353 1.35 -16.30 -2.52
C ILE A 353 0.64 -16.40 -3.87
N GLU A 354 1.07 -15.59 -4.82
CA GLU A 354 0.61 -15.63 -6.19
C GLU A 354 1.77 -15.88 -7.15
N LEU A 355 1.53 -16.74 -8.14
CA LEU A 355 2.44 -16.94 -9.27
C LEU A 355 1.90 -16.17 -10.48
N SER A 356 2.57 -15.08 -10.82
CA SER A 356 2.19 -14.20 -11.92
C SER A 356 2.86 -14.64 -13.23
N THR A 357 2.04 -15.00 -14.22
CA THR A 357 2.49 -15.62 -15.49
C THR A 357 2.65 -14.59 -16.62
N ARG A 358 3.05 -15.06 -17.82
CA ARG A 358 3.48 -14.19 -18.93
C ARG A 358 2.45 -13.15 -19.36
N PRO A 359 2.78 -11.85 -19.36
CA PRO A 359 1.91 -10.80 -19.87
C PRO A 359 1.88 -10.78 -21.41
N GLN A 360 0.86 -10.13 -21.98
CA GLN A 360 0.73 -9.95 -23.43
C GLN A 360 1.94 -9.21 -24.05
N LYS A 361 2.48 -8.21 -23.35
CA LYS A 361 3.68 -7.47 -23.73
C LYS A 361 4.89 -8.01 -22.95
N SER A 362 5.74 -8.79 -23.59
CA SER A 362 6.91 -9.43 -22.97
C SER A 362 8.12 -9.50 -23.91
N ILE A 363 9.30 -9.73 -23.32
CA ILE A 363 10.58 -10.01 -23.99
C ILE A 363 11.07 -11.41 -23.59
N GLY A 364 12.01 -11.96 -24.37
CA GLY A 364 12.52 -13.33 -24.19
C GLY A 364 11.76 -14.37 -25.02
N THR A 365 12.33 -15.57 -25.12
CA THR A 365 11.76 -16.67 -25.92
C THR A 365 10.69 -17.43 -25.14
N ASP A 366 9.81 -18.15 -25.86
CA ASP A 366 8.78 -19.00 -25.22
C ASP A 366 9.41 -20.06 -24.30
N ILE A 367 10.55 -20.61 -24.72
CA ILE A 367 11.32 -21.59 -23.94
C ILE A 367 11.82 -20.99 -22.63
N ASP A 368 12.34 -19.76 -22.66
CA ASP A 368 12.82 -19.10 -21.43
C ASP A 368 11.67 -18.83 -20.46
N TRP A 369 10.50 -18.45 -20.97
CA TRP A 369 9.30 -18.24 -20.16
C TRP A 369 8.79 -19.53 -19.51
N GLU A 370 8.77 -20.63 -20.26
CA GLU A 370 8.42 -21.95 -19.72
C GLU A 370 9.39 -22.38 -18.62
N ARG A 371 10.70 -22.23 -18.86
CA ARG A 371 11.75 -22.58 -17.90
C ARG A 371 11.66 -21.73 -16.63
N ALA A 372 11.48 -20.42 -16.77
CA ALA A 372 11.33 -19.50 -15.66
C ALA A 372 10.09 -19.84 -14.82
N THR A 373 8.95 -20.09 -15.47
CA THR A 373 7.68 -20.40 -14.80
C THR A 373 7.77 -21.75 -14.08
N ALA A 374 8.38 -22.75 -14.71
CA ALA A 374 8.62 -24.06 -14.09
C ALA A 374 9.53 -23.95 -12.87
N ALA A 375 10.62 -23.19 -12.94
CA ALA A 375 11.54 -23.00 -11.81
C ALA A 375 10.84 -22.40 -10.58
N LEU A 376 10.00 -21.39 -10.77
CA LEU A 376 9.21 -20.78 -9.69
C LEU A 376 8.14 -21.74 -9.15
N THR A 377 7.38 -22.38 -10.05
CA THR A 377 6.30 -23.33 -9.69
C THR A 377 6.84 -24.51 -8.89
N ASP A 378 7.93 -25.13 -9.36
CA ASP A 378 8.54 -26.27 -8.70
C ASP A 378 9.10 -25.89 -7.33
N SER A 379 9.70 -24.70 -7.21
CA SER A 379 10.23 -24.22 -5.92
C SER A 379 9.11 -24.06 -4.89
N LEU A 380 7.93 -23.57 -5.29
CA LEU A 380 6.76 -23.47 -4.42
C LEU A 380 6.21 -24.86 -4.03
N LYS A 381 6.07 -25.77 -4.99
CA LYS A 381 5.61 -27.15 -4.77
C LYS A 381 6.54 -27.93 -3.85
N GLU A 382 7.86 -27.85 -4.07
CA GLU A 382 8.86 -28.52 -3.24
C GLU A 382 8.87 -28.01 -1.79
N LYS A 383 8.51 -26.74 -1.55
CA LYS A 383 8.31 -26.19 -0.19
C LYS A 383 6.94 -26.51 0.41
N GLY A 384 6.01 -27.09 -0.36
CA GLY A 384 4.65 -27.37 0.09
C GLY A 384 3.82 -26.11 0.35
N LEU A 385 4.14 -25.00 -0.35
CA LEU A 385 3.42 -23.74 -0.21
C LEU A 385 2.22 -23.70 -1.16
N ALA A 386 1.05 -23.33 -0.62
CA ALA A 386 -0.12 -23.03 -1.44
C ALA A 386 0.07 -21.70 -2.17
N PHE A 387 -0.35 -21.63 -3.42
CA PHE A 387 -0.29 -20.42 -4.23
C PHE A 387 -1.42 -20.40 -5.26
N ASP A 388 -1.86 -19.20 -5.60
CA ASP A 388 -2.81 -18.95 -6.68
C ASP A 388 -2.08 -18.52 -7.96
N ILE A 389 -2.71 -18.71 -9.12
CA ILE A 389 -2.17 -18.27 -10.41
C ILE A 389 -2.78 -16.91 -10.75
N ASN A 390 -1.93 -15.91 -10.97
CA ASN A 390 -2.33 -14.58 -11.45
C ASN A 390 -1.95 -14.45 -12.94
N GLU A 391 -2.89 -14.80 -13.81
CA GLU A 391 -2.62 -14.89 -15.25
C GLU A 391 -2.29 -13.54 -15.87
N GLY A 392 -1.13 -13.46 -16.55
CA GLY A 392 -0.74 -12.29 -17.33
C GLY A 392 -0.17 -11.11 -16.54
N ASP A 393 0.05 -11.25 -15.22
CA ASP A 393 0.58 -10.17 -14.37
C ASP A 393 2.10 -10.22 -14.13
N GLY A 394 2.82 -11.13 -14.80
CA GLY A 394 4.29 -11.17 -14.78
C GLY A 394 4.89 -9.87 -15.32
N ALA A 395 6.13 -9.53 -14.96
CA ALA A 395 6.76 -8.36 -15.61
C ALA A 395 7.20 -8.71 -17.03
N PHE A 396 7.49 -7.69 -17.84
CA PHE A 396 7.77 -7.89 -19.26
C PHE A 396 8.97 -8.80 -19.53
N TYR A 397 9.91 -8.97 -18.59
CA TYR A 397 11.12 -9.79 -18.73
C TYR A 397 11.10 -11.12 -17.95
N GLY A 398 10.00 -11.48 -17.27
CA GLY A 398 9.90 -12.80 -16.64
C GLY A 398 8.74 -12.97 -15.65
N PRO A 399 8.39 -14.22 -15.30
CA PRO A 399 7.36 -14.54 -14.31
C PRO A 399 7.85 -14.21 -12.91
N LYS A 400 6.92 -14.07 -11.96
CA LYS A 400 7.24 -13.70 -10.59
C LYS A 400 6.36 -14.40 -9.57
N ILE A 401 6.93 -14.67 -8.40
CA ILE A 401 6.22 -15.00 -7.17
C ILE A 401 5.98 -13.70 -6.44
N ASP A 402 4.72 -13.35 -6.20
CA ASP A 402 4.32 -12.21 -5.38
C ASP A 402 3.83 -12.71 -4.03
N ILE A 403 4.33 -12.12 -2.94
CA ILE A 403 3.91 -12.44 -1.58
C ILE A 403 3.18 -11.22 -1.03
N LYS A 404 1.87 -11.39 -0.81
CA LYS A 404 0.97 -10.38 -0.26
C LYS A 404 0.80 -10.62 1.23
N LEU A 405 0.99 -9.58 2.05
CA LEU A 405 0.85 -9.65 3.50
C LEU A 405 -0.53 -9.17 3.92
N LYS A 406 -1.14 -9.84 4.89
CA LYS A 406 -2.35 -9.33 5.52
C LYS A 406 -1.99 -8.47 6.73
N ASP A 407 -2.52 -7.26 6.78
CA ASP A 407 -2.41 -6.43 7.98
C ASP A 407 -3.40 -6.84 9.08
N ALA A 408 -3.35 -6.16 10.23
CA ALA A 408 -4.23 -6.41 11.37
C ALA A 408 -5.73 -6.20 11.09
N LEU A 409 -6.10 -5.65 9.92
CA LEU A 409 -7.48 -5.50 9.46
C LEU A 409 -7.85 -6.49 8.35
N GLY A 410 -6.92 -7.36 7.93
CA GLY A 410 -7.10 -8.33 6.87
C GLY A 410 -6.92 -7.77 5.45
N ARG A 411 -6.34 -6.57 5.29
CA ARG A 411 -6.04 -6.00 3.96
C ARG A 411 -4.73 -6.58 3.43
N SER A 412 -4.73 -6.96 2.16
CA SER A 412 -3.55 -7.53 1.49
C SER A 412 -2.65 -6.44 0.90
N TRP A 413 -1.36 -6.50 1.23
CA TRP A 413 -0.30 -5.59 0.78
C TRP A 413 0.75 -6.38 0.01
N GLN A 414 0.95 -6.08 -1.28
CA GLN A 414 2.05 -6.67 -2.03
C GLN A 414 3.38 -6.06 -1.55
N CYS A 415 4.23 -6.91 -0.95
CA CYS A 415 5.52 -6.51 -0.39
C CYS A 415 6.67 -7.20 -1.10
N ALA A 416 6.74 -8.52 -1.04
CA ALA A 416 7.85 -9.26 -1.63
C ALA A 416 7.54 -9.73 -3.04
N THR A 417 8.57 -9.72 -3.88
CA THR A 417 8.51 -10.26 -5.25
C THR A 417 9.80 -11.02 -5.53
N ILE A 418 9.68 -12.20 -6.13
CA ILE A 418 10.81 -13.00 -6.62
C ILE A 418 10.58 -13.25 -8.10
N GLN A 419 11.43 -12.71 -8.95
CA GLN A 419 11.28 -12.75 -10.38
C GLN A 419 12.47 -13.43 -11.04
N CYS A 420 12.19 -14.30 -12.00
CA CYS A 420 13.20 -15.04 -12.74
C CYS A 420 13.36 -14.46 -14.14
N ASP A 421 14.56 -13.98 -14.46
CA ASP A 421 14.88 -13.25 -15.70
C ASP A 421 16.02 -13.92 -16.47
N PHE A 422 15.69 -14.31 -17.70
CA PHE A 422 16.62 -14.84 -18.70
C PHE A 422 16.96 -13.80 -19.78
N ALA A 423 16.14 -12.76 -19.92
CA ALA A 423 16.22 -11.79 -21.00
C ALA A 423 17.29 -10.72 -20.78
N LEU A 424 17.41 -10.12 -19.60
CA LEU A 424 18.44 -9.09 -19.38
C LEU A 424 19.88 -9.66 -19.43
N PRO A 425 20.18 -10.86 -18.91
CA PRO A 425 21.48 -11.48 -19.12
C PRO A 425 21.85 -11.64 -20.60
N GLU A 426 20.87 -11.91 -21.47
CA GLU A 426 21.09 -11.99 -22.91
C GLU A 426 21.33 -10.60 -23.53
N ARG A 427 20.45 -9.63 -23.24
CA ARG A 427 20.55 -8.27 -23.81
C ARG A 427 21.82 -7.52 -23.42
N PHE A 428 22.44 -7.88 -22.30
CA PHE A 428 23.70 -7.29 -21.84
C PHE A 428 24.93 -8.15 -22.17
N ASP A 429 24.75 -9.29 -22.84
CA ASP A 429 25.78 -10.26 -23.15
C ASP A 429 26.59 -10.65 -21.90
N LEU A 430 25.87 -11.14 -20.89
CA LEU A 430 26.49 -11.60 -19.65
C LEU A 430 26.99 -13.03 -19.81
N ALA A 431 28.17 -13.28 -19.25
CA ALA A 431 28.76 -14.61 -19.23
C ALA A 431 29.55 -14.86 -17.94
N PHE A 432 29.75 -16.13 -17.63
CA PHE A 432 30.75 -16.65 -16.70
C PHE A 432 31.51 -17.79 -17.37
N VAL A 433 32.72 -18.08 -16.89
CA VAL A 433 33.54 -19.21 -17.32
C VAL A 433 33.14 -20.45 -16.53
N ALA A 434 32.60 -21.44 -17.22
CA ALA A 434 32.17 -22.72 -16.65
C ALA A 434 33.36 -23.66 -16.37
N ALA A 435 33.09 -24.79 -15.71
CA ALA A 435 34.13 -25.75 -15.32
C ALA A 435 34.89 -26.36 -16.51
N ASP A 436 34.23 -26.45 -17.65
CA ASP A 436 34.77 -26.89 -18.94
C ASP A 436 35.52 -25.79 -19.71
N GLY A 437 35.61 -24.57 -19.14
CA GLY A 437 36.19 -23.39 -19.79
C GLY A 437 35.26 -22.69 -20.77
N ALA A 438 34.05 -23.20 -21.01
CA ALA A 438 33.09 -22.56 -21.89
C ALA A 438 32.49 -21.31 -21.25
N HIS A 439 32.17 -20.31 -22.07
CA HIS A 439 31.40 -19.15 -21.63
C HIS A 439 29.92 -19.51 -21.60
N ARG A 440 29.30 -19.42 -20.42
CA ARG A 440 27.87 -19.67 -20.21
C ARG A 440 27.19 -18.44 -19.64
N ARG A 441 25.90 -18.28 -19.93
CA ARG A 441 25.11 -17.14 -19.47
C ARG A 441 24.55 -17.41 -18.07
N PRO A 442 24.67 -16.46 -17.12
CA PRO A 442 24.01 -16.60 -15.82
C PRO A 442 22.51 -16.33 -15.96
N ILE A 443 21.73 -16.90 -15.05
CA ILE A 443 20.33 -16.54 -14.82
C ILE A 443 20.28 -15.43 -13.77
N MET A 444 19.42 -14.43 -13.97
CA MET A 444 19.25 -13.35 -13.01
C MET A 444 17.93 -13.51 -12.24
N LEU A 445 18.00 -13.46 -10.91
CA LEU A 445 16.82 -13.32 -10.07
C LEU A 445 16.74 -11.87 -9.58
N HIS A 446 15.60 -11.24 -9.79
CA HIS A 446 15.27 -9.97 -9.15
C HIS A 446 14.45 -10.26 -7.92
N ARG A 447 14.74 -9.58 -6.82
CA ARG A 447 13.87 -9.69 -5.66
C ARG A 447 13.86 -8.44 -4.81
N VAL A 448 12.74 -8.30 -4.11
CA VAL A 448 12.53 -7.41 -2.97
C VAL A 448 11.86 -8.22 -1.87
N LEU A 449 12.17 -7.93 -0.60
CA LEU A 449 11.50 -8.54 0.56
C LEU A 449 10.42 -7.60 1.06
N LEU A 450 10.77 -6.35 1.33
CA LEU A 450 9.87 -5.32 1.85
C LEU A 450 9.12 -4.60 0.71
N GLY A 451 9.73 -4.54 -0.47
CA GLY A 451 9.22 -3.79 -1.62
C GLY A 451 9.89 -2.42 -1.66
N SER A 452 9.11 -1.36 -1.45
CA SER A 452 9.66 -0.04 -1.15
C SER A 452 9.59 0.24 0.34
N LEU A 453 10.62 0.84 0.92
CA LEU A 453 10.63 1.26 2.32
C LEU A 453 9.46 2.18 2.68
N GLU A 454 9.09 3.07 1.75
CA GLU A 454 7.94 3.96 1.89
C GLU A 454 6.65 3.14 2.10
N ARG A 455 6.30 2.28 1.14
CA ARG A 455 5.11 1.41 1.24
C ARG A 455 5.15 0.53 2.49
N PHE A 456 6.29 -0.08 2.78
CA PHE A 456 6.43 -0.96 3.94
C PHE A 456 6.23 -0.19 5.26
N MET A 457 6.82 1.01 5.39
CA MET A 457 6.61 1.88 6.54
C MET A 457 5.15 2.35 6.65
N GLY A 458 4.49 2.65 5.52
CA GLY A 458 3.05 2.88 5.47
C GLY A 458 2.28 1.71 6.07
N ALA A 459 2.50 0.51 5.56
CA ALA A 459 1.86 -0.72 6.04
C ALA A 459 2.14 -0.98 7.54
N LEU A 460 3.37 -0.76 8.01
CA LEU A 460 3.73 -0.90 9.43
C LEU A 460 2.97 0.08 10.33
N ILE A 461 2.84 1.34 9.91
CA ILE A 461 2.08 2.35 10.67
C ILE A 461 0.62 1.89 10.81
N GLU A 462 0.00 1.40 9.74
CA GLU A 462 -1.40 0.96 9.78
C GLU A 462 -1.59 -0.34 10.57
N HIS A 463 -0.67 -1.30 10.38
CA HIS A 463 -0.64 -2.58 11.09
C HIS A 463 -0.61 -2.36 12.62
N TYR A 464 0.27 -1.47 13.09
CA TYR A 464 0.42 -1.16 14.51
C TYR A 464 -0.47 -0.02 15.01
N ALA A 465 -1.28 0.62 14.17
CA ALA A 465 -2.01 1.85 14.51
C ALA A 465 -1.08 2.94 15.09
N GLY A 466 0.14 3.05 14.55
CA GLY A 466 1.21 3.93 15.01
C GLY A 466 1.88 3.51 16.33
N ALA A 467 1.37 2.46 16.98
CA ALA A 467 1.88 1.96 18.24
C ALA A 467 2.97 0.89 18.03
N PHE A 468 4.09 1.30 17.43
CA PHE A 468 5.21 0.40 17.09
C PHE A 468 5.68 -0.49 18.26
N PRO A 469 6.21 -1.69 17.97
CA PRO A 469 6.90 -2.53 18.94
C PRO A 469 8.14 -1.80 19.45
N VAL A 470 8.65 -2.21 20.62
CA VAL A 470 9.70 -1.47 21.34
C VAL A 470 10.95 -1.31 20.49
N TRP A 471 11.35 -2.35 19.75
CA TRP A 471 12.55 -2.29 18.92
C TRP A 471 12.46 -1.30 17.74
N LEU A 472 11.24 -1.01 17.25
CA LEU A 472 10.99 -0.04 16.17
C LEU A 472 10.62 1.35 16.67
N SER A 473 10.13 1.48 17.91
CA SER A 473 9.63 2.75 18.42
C SER A 473 10.73 3.82 18.38
N PRO A 474 10.48 5.01 17.79
CA PRO A 474 11.47 6.08 17.73
C PRO A 474 11.84 6.62 19.11
N VAL A 475 10.86 6.63 20.03
CA VAL A 475 11.06 6.86 21.47
C VAL A 475 10.59 5.61 22.18
N GLN A 476 11.48 4.93 22.89
CA GLN A 476 11.18 3.70 23.62
C GLN A 476 10.71 3.99 25.04
N ALA A 477 11.30 5.00 25.68
CA ALA A 477 10.95 5.43 27.02
C ALA A 477 10.87 6.96 27.15
N GLN A 478 9.79 7.47 27.75
CA GLN A 478 9.64 8.88 28.12
C GLN A 478 9.81 9.04 29.63
N ILE A 479 10.79 9.82 30.05
CA ILE A 479 11.02 10.17 31.46
C ILE A 479 10.31 11.47 31.79
N ILE A 480 9.49 11.45 32.83
CA ILE A 480 8.57 12.53 33.21
C ILE A 480 8.83 12.88 34.69
N PRO A 481 9.64 13.91 34.97
CA PRO A 481 9.83 14.41 36.32
C PRO A 481 8.56 15.08 36.85
N VAL A 482 8.27 14.87 38.14
CA VAL A 482 7.11 15.47 38.82
C VAL A 482 7.31 16.97 39.03
N THR A 483 8.53 17.40 39.36
CA THR A 483 8.92 18.80 39.55
C THR A 483 10.32 19.06 39.00
N ASP A 484 10.69 20.34 38.90
CA ASP A 484 12.01 20.77 38.43
C ASP A 484 13.16 20.23 39.30
N ASN A 485 12.91 19.94 40.57
CA ASN A 485 13.90 19.34 41.49
C ASN A 485 14.36 17.95 41.03
N GLN A 486 13.60 17.25 40.17
CA GLN A 486 13.96 15.93 39.65
C GLN A 486 14.64 15.99 38.27
N HIS A 487 14.89 17.17 37.69
CA HIS A 487 15.46 17.30 36.34
C HIS A 487 16.84 16.64 36.21
N GLU A 488 17.72 16.82 37.21
CA GLU A 488 19.05 16.19 37.19
C GLU A 488 18.96 14.66 37.22
N TYR A 489 18.04 14.11 38.04
CA TYR A 489 17.81 12.66 38.09
C TYR A 489 17.24 12.14 36.77
N ALA A 490 16.27 12.84 36.18
CA ALA A 490 15.68 12.47 34.89
C ALA A 490 16.74 12.44 33.76
N GLN A 491 17.65 13.43 33.72
CA GLN A 491 18.76 13.46 32.75
C GLN A 491 19.75 12.32 32.99
N LYS A 492 20.13 12.05 34.25
CA LYS A 492 20.99 10.89 34.59
C LYS A 492 20.38 9.57 34.11
N MET A 493 19.07 9.39 34.30
CA MET A 493 18.37 8.20 33.82
C MET A 493 18.37 8.12 32.29
N LYS A 494 18.11 9.24 31.60
CA LYS A 494 18.17 9.32 30.14
C LYS A 494 19.54 8.89 29.61
N GLU A 495 20.61 9.48 30.14
CA GLU A 495 21.98 9.16 29.73
C GLU A 495 22.34 7.69 29.99
N ALA A 496 21.87 7.12 31.10
CA ALA A 496 22.09 5.70 31.40
C ALA A 496 21.36 4.77 30.43
N LEU A 497 20.16 5.13 29.98
CA LEU A 497 19.43 4.39 28.95
C LEU A 497 20.13 4.53 27.59
N GLU A 498 20.53 5.74 27.21
CA GLU A 498 21.21 6.02 25.93
C GLU A 498 22.56 5.28 25.81
N LYS A 499 23.33 5.16 26.91
CA LYS A 499 24.57 4.36 26.96
C LYS A 499 24.36 2.88 26.61
N GLU A 500 23.14 2.40 26.77
CA GLU A 500 22.74 1.03 26.52
C GLU A 500 21.97 0.86 25.19
N ASP A 501 22.04 1.87 24.31
CA ASP A 501 21.34 1.97 23.01
C ASP A 501 19.81 1.96 23.13
N ILE A 502 19.29 2.45 24.27
CA ILE A 502 17.86 2.62 24.50
C ILE A 502 17.47 4.06 24.20
N ARG A 503 16.53 4.25 23.27
CA ARG A 503 16.06 5.56 22.83
C ARG A 503 15.11 6.16 23.85
N ALA A 504 15.63 7.02 24.72
CA ALA A 504 14.87 7.67 25.77
C ALA A 504 14.83 9.19 25.62
N GLU A 505 13.70 9.80 25.98
CA GLU A 505 13.54 11.26 26.03
C GLU A 505 13.14 11.68 27.44
N ALA A 506 13.62 12.85 27.90
CA ALA A 506 13.23 13.44 29.18
C ALA A 506 12.39 14.69 28.93
N ASP A 507 11.14 14.71 29.42
CA ASP A 507 10.24 15.86 29.29
C ASP A 507 10.42 16.84 30.46
N LEU A 508 11.37 17.76 30.30
CA LEU A 508 11.71 18.78 31.31
C LEU A 508 10.89 20.07 31.18
N ARG A 509 9.82 20.10 30.39
CA ARG A 509 8.99 21.32 30.23
C ARG A 509 8.25 21.64 31.54
N GLY A 510 7.96 22.91 31.80
CA GLY A 510 7.17 23.37 32.96
C GLY A 510 5.66 23.07 32.86
N GLU A 511 5.29 21.90 32.34
CA GLU A 511 3.90 21.47 32.12
C GLU A 511 3.40 20.54 33.23
N LYS A 512 2.08 20.48 33.41
CA LYS A 512 1.47 19.54 34.39
C LYS A 512 1.82 18.10 34.02
N VAL A 513 2.21 17.29 35.00
CA VAL A 513 2.56 15.86 34.82
C VAL A 513 1.48 15.09 34.06
N GLY A 514 0.20 15.32 34.39
CA GLY A 514 -0.92 14.67 33.69
C GLY A 514 -1.03 15.05 32.20
N TYR A 515 -0.62 16.26 31.83
CA TYR A 515 -0.52 16.68 30.42
C TYR A 515 0.64 15.95 29.72
N LYS A 516 1.83 15.93 30.33
CA LYS A 516 3.01 15.21 29.80
C LYS A 516 2.73 13.72 29.56
N ILE A 517 2.08 13.06 30.53
CA ILE A 517 1.65 11.66 30.40
C ILE A 517 0.68 11.50 29.23
N ARG A 518 -0.33 12.36 29.12
CA ARG A 518 -1.31 12.29 28.02
C ARG A 518 -0.64 12.46 26.66
N GLU A 519 0.27 13.42 26.53
CA GLU A 519 1.01 13.65 25.29
C GLU A 519 1.87 12.44 24.91
N ALA A 520 2.61 11.86 25.87
CA ALA A 520 3.41 10.65 25.64
C ALA A 520 2.54 9.44 25.23
N VAL A 521 1.35 9.28 25.82
CA VAL A 521 0.37 8.25 25.41
C VAL A 521 -0.16 8.50 24.00
N MET A 522 -0.45 9.75 23.64
CA MET A 522 -0.87 10.13 22.27
C MET A 522 0.24 9.87 21.25
N GLN A 523 1.49 10.15 21.62
CA GLN A 523 2.70 9.82 20.85
C GLN A 523 3.04 8.31 20.86
N LYS A 524 2.21 7.49 21.51
CA LYS A 524 2.33 6.03 21.57
C LYS A 524 3.68 5.56 22.13
N VAL A 525 4.32 6.29 23.05
CA VAL A 525 5.58 5.83 23.63
C VAL A 525 5.37 4.54 24.43
N PRO A 526 6.17 3.47 24.25
CA PRO A 526 5.96 2.18 24.93
C PRO A 526 6.06 2.22 26.46
N TYR A 527 7.00 3.02 26.99
CA TYR A 527 7.26 3.14 28.42
C TYR A 527 7.22 4.59 28.88
N LEU A 528 6.47 4.86 29.94
CA LEU A 528 6.45 6.17 30.60
C LEU A 528 7.04 5.98 32.00
N ILE A 529 8.11 6.72 32.30
CA ILE A 529 8.86 6.63 33.55
C ILE A 529 8.60 7.90 34.34
N VAL A 530 7.83 7.82 35.41
CA VAL A 530 7.54 8.96 36.28
C VAL A 530 8.57 8.98 37.41
N VAL A 531 9.19 10.15 37.64
CA VAL A 531 10.21 10.32 38.70
C VAL A 531 9.82 11.46 39.64
N GLY A 532 9.47 11.12 40.87
CA GLY A 532 9.21 12.06 41.97
C GLY A 532 10.32 12.01 43.03
N GLU A 533 10.11 12.69 44.15
CA GLU A 533 11.07 12.71 45.27
C GLU A 533 11.35 11.30 45.82
N LYS A 534 10.33 10.44 45.86
CA LYS A 534 10.46 9.06 46.32
C LYS A 534 11.41 8.27 45.43
N GLU A 535 11.20 8.32 44.11
CA GLU A 535 12.05 7.66 43.12
C GLU A 535 13.51 8.14 43.21
N VAL A 536 13.74 9.43 43.40
CA VAL A 536 15.10 9.97 43.60
C VAL A 536 15.75 9.41 44.87
N THR A 537 15.00 9.38 45.99
CA THR A 537 15.52 8.93 47.29
C THR A 537 15.84 7.43 47.29
N GLU A 538 14.99 6.64 46.65
CA GLU A 538 15.11 5.19 46.57
C GLU A 538 16.01 4.72 45.39
N ASN A 539 16.48 5.66 44.57
CA ASN A 539 17.17 5.39 43.31
C ASN A 539 16.42 4.36 42.43
N ALA A 540 15.11 4.58 42.27
CA ALA A 540 14.17 3.68 41.64
C ALA A 540 13.29 4.41 40.61
N LEU A 541 12.50 3.64 39.87
CA LEU A 541 11.61 4.13 38.81
C LEU A 541 10.16 3.72 39.08
N SER A 542 9.23 4.60 38.71
CA SER A 542 7.82 4.26 38.54
C SER A 542 7.50 4.14 37.04
N VAL A 543 7.38 2.92 36.55
CA VAL A 543 7.23 2.59 35.13
C VAL A 543 5.78 2.29 34.81
N ARG A 544 5.20 3.02 33.87
CA ARG A 544 3.89 2.77 33.29
C ARG A 544 4.04 2.14 31.91
N TYR A 545 3.37 1.01 31.70
CA TYR A 545 3.41 0.24 30.46
C TYR A 545 2.32 0.72 29.50
N GLU A 546 2.65 0.97 28.24
CA GLU A 546 1.68 1.35 27.20
C GLU A 546 1.57 0.29 26.08
N ARG A 547 2.08 -0.91 26.34
CA ARG A 547 2.09 -2.07 25.44
C ARG A 547 1.78 -3.37 26.19
N GLY A 548 1.34 -4.38 25.43
CA GLY A 548 1.13 -5.74 25.92
C GLY A 548 -0.05 -5.88 26.89
N PRO A 549 -0.15 -7.04 27.57
CA PRO A 549 -1.24 -7.33 28.52
C PRO A 549 -1.22 -6.44 29.77
N ASP A 550 -0.08 -5.81 30.05
CA ASP A 550 0.11 -4.92 31.20
C ASP A 550 -0.16 -3.43 30.87
N LYS A 551 -0.71 -3.13 29.68
CA LYS A 551 -1.03 -1.77 29.29
C LYS A 551 -1.87 -1.04 30.35
N GLY A 552 -1.39 0.12 30.77
CA GLY A 552 -1.99 0.97 31.80
C GLY A 552 -1.56 0.63 33.23
N LYS A 553 -0.86 -0.49 33.47
CA LYS A 553 -0.31 -0.81 34.79
C LYS A 553 0.89 0.06 35.11
N VAL A 554 1.11 0.31 36.40
CA VAL A 554 2.26 1.02 36.95
C VAL A 554 3.00 0.10 37.89
N SER A 555 4.30 -0.10 37.64
CA SER A 555 5.22 -0.79 38.54
C SER A 555 6.11 0.25 39.22
N SER A 556 6.01 0.37 40.53
CA SER A 556 6.82 1.27 41.35
C SER A 556 7.97 0.54 42.02
N GLY A 557 9.06 1.26 42.30
CA GLY A 557 10.26 0.69 42.93
C GLY A 557 11.12 -0.15 41.98
N VAL A 558 10.96 0.00 40.67
CA VAL A 558 11.73 -0.75 39.66
C VAL A 558 13.15 -0.19 39.62
N SER A 559 14.17 -1.05 39.73
CA SER A 559 15.55 -0.60 39.59
C SER A 559 15.89 -0.28 38.12
N LEU A 560 16.78 0.70 37.90
CA LEU A 560 17.22 1.05 36.54
C LEU A 560 17.81 -0.16 35.79
N THR A 561 18.61 -0.97 36.46
CA THR A 561 19.22 -2.19 35.88
C THR A 561 18.16 -3.21 35.45
N GLU A 562 17.14 -3.44 36.29
CA GLU A 562 16.03 -4.34 35.95
C GLU A 562 15.24 -3.82 34.74
N PHE A 563 14.98 -2.52 34.68
CA PHE A 563 14.30 -1.90 33.55
C PHE A 563 15.11 -2.04 32.25
N ILE A 564 16.42 -1.74 32.29
CA ILE A 564 17.34 -1.91 31.15
C ILE A 564 17.34 -3.37 30.66
N ASN A 565 17.42 -4.34 31.56
CA ASN A 565 17.40 -5.76 31.19
C ASN A 565 16.07 -6.15 30.52
N THR A 566 14.95 -5.65 31.06
CA THR A 566 13.62 -5.91 30.52
C THR A 566 13.47 -5.36 29.11
N ILE A 567 13.85 -4.09 28.88
CA ILE A 567 13.68 -3.45 27.58
C ILE A 567 14.64 -4.04 26.54
N LYS A 568 15.89 -4.35 26.91
CA LYS A 568 16.84 -5.03 26.01
C LYS A 568 16.35 -6.40 25.58
N LYS A 569 15.75 -7.16 26.50
CA LYS A 569 15.15 -8.46 26.17
C LYS A 569 14.04 -8.29 25.14
N GLN A 570 13.14 -7.32 25.32
CA GLN A 570 12.07 -7.07 24.34
C GLN A 570 12.60 -6.57 22.99
N ILE A 571 13.63 -5.72 22.99
CA ILE A 571 14.30 -5.28 21.75
C ILE A 571 14.89 -6.49 21.00
N MET A 572 15.56 -7.40 21.72
CA MET A 572 16.15 -8.61 21.16
C MET A 572 15.09 -9.58 20.63
N GLU A 573 14.00 -9.75 21.38
CA GLU A 573 12.85 -10.58 21.00
C GLU A 573 11.93 -9.91 19.95
N ARG A 574 12.22 -8.65 19.57
CA ARG A 574 11.44 -7.84 18.61
C ARG A 574 9.98 -7.64 19.00
N LYS A 575 9.72 -7.52 20.31
CA LYS A 575 8.39 -7.31 20.89
C LYS A 575 8.01 -5.84 21.01
#